data_AF-A0A969H6C3-F1
#
_entry.id   AF-A0A969H6C3-F1
#
_cell.length_a   1.000
_cell.length_b   1.000
_cell.length_c   1.000
_cell.angle_alpha   90.00
_cell.angle_beta   90.00
_cell.angle_gamma   90.00
#
_symmetry.space_group_name_H-M   'P 1'
#
loop_
_entity.id
_entity.type
_entity.pdbx_description
1 polymer ?
#
loop_
_entity_poly.entity_id
_entity_poly.type
_entity_poly.pdbx_seq_one_letter_code
_entity_poly.pdbx_strand_id
1 'polypeptide(L)'
;MTRFTGLQDKKGQAQTWGNRASIYEAEGRLEEAVETYKTSASMLEEAGESELAMFVWQAVSKLRTKQGQYIAAIGAYEEGIENMPAGSLKRKVLQQILKLPGSMLGMAGSGSEPDTDK
;
A
#
# COMPACT_ATOMS: atom_id res chain seq x y z
N MET A 1 -19.59 -33.97 5.14
CA MET A 1 -19.67 -32.95 4.06
C MET A 1 -19.35 -31.54 4.55
N THR A 2 -19.56 -31.18 5.82
CA THR A 2 -19.41 -29.82 6.39
C THR A 2 -18.00 -29.22 6.33
N ARG A 3 -16.94 -30.03 6.36
CA ARG A 3 -15.55 -29.52 6.36
C ARG A 3 -15.14 -28.91 5.01
N PHE A 4 -15.63 -29.46 3.90
CA PHE A 4 -15.33 -28.95 2.56
C PHE A 4 -16.02 -27.59 2.33
N THR A 5 -17.28 -27.47 2.74
CA THR A 5 -18.03 -26.22 2.66
C THR A 5 -17.41 -25.11 3.52
N GLY A 6 -16.93 -25.44 4.71
CA GLY A 6 -16.27 -24.45 5.58
C GLY A 6 -14.93 -23.93 5.03
N LEU A 7 -14.14 -24.77 4.36
CA LEU A 7 -12.90 -24.33 3.69
C LEU A 7 -13.18 -23.44 2.48
N GLN A 8 -14.22 -23.78 1.72
CA GLN A 8 -14.64 -22.99 0.56
C GLN A 8 -15.18 -21.61 0.96
N ASP A 9 -15.86 -21.51 2.11
CA ASP A 9 -16.31 -20.24 2.69
C ASP A 9 -15.12 -19.38 3.15
N LYS A 10 -14.14 -19.97 3.86
CA LYS A 10 -12.91 -19.27 4.26
C LYS A 10 -12.12 -18.72 3.07
N LYS A 11 -11.99 -19.50 2.00
CA LYS A 11 -11.35 -19.07 0.74
C LYS A 11 -12.05 -17.85 0.14
N GLY A 12 -13.38 -17.89 0.03
CA GLY A 12 -14.16 -16.77 -0.53
C GLY A 12 -14.05 -15.49 0.31
N GLN A 13 -14.05 -15.62 1.64
CA GLN A 13 -13.81 -14.50 2.53
C GLN A 13 -12.41 -13.91 2.33
N ALA A 14 -11.38 -14.75 2.24
CA ALA A 14 -10.01 -14.30 2.03
C ALA A 14 -9.82 -13.58 0.68
N GLN A 15 -10.47 -14.06 -0.39
CA GLN A 15 -10.47 -13.37 -1.69
C GLN A 15 -11.17 -12.01 -1.63
N THR A 16 -12.24 -11.90 -0.84
CA THR A 16 -12.94 -10.62 -0.63
C THR A 16 -12.03 -9.60 0.05
N TRP A 17 -11.23 -10.02 1.04
CA TRP A 17 -10.19 -9.18 1.64
C TRP A 17 -9.13 -8.75 0.62
N GLY A 18 -8.67 -9.64 -0.24
CA GLY A 18 -7.71 -9.31 -1.31
C GLY A 18 -8.28 -8.29 -2.31
N ASN A 19 -9.56 -8.40 -2.66
CA ASN A 19 -10.24 -7.42 -3.50
C ASN A 19 -10.34 -6.06 -2.81
N ARG A 20 -10.67 -6.03 -1.52
CA ARG A 20 -10.69 -4.78 -0.73
C ARG A 20 -9.31 -4.11 -0.72
N ALA A 21 -8.25 -4.89 -0.56
CA ALA A 21 -6.89 -4.38 -0.60
C ALA A 21 -6.53 -3.76 -1.95
N SER A 22 -7.00 -4.36 -3.06
CA SER A 22 -6.80 -3.80 -4.40
C SER A 22 -7.51 -2.46 -4.61
N ILE A 23 -8.66 -2.26 -3.94
CA ILE A 23 -9.38 -0.98 -3.95
C ILE A 23 -8.54 0.08 -3.21
N TYR A 24 -8.02 -0.25 -2.02
CA TYR A 24 -7.12 0.66 -1.30
C TYR A 24 -5.85 0.98 -2.08
N GLU A 25 -5.27 0.01 -2.80
CA GLU A 25 -4.13 0.25 -3.70
C GLU A 25 -4.52 1.24 -4.80
N ALA A 26 -5.69 1.08 -5.42
CA ALA A 26 -6.18 1.98 -6.47
C ALA A 26 -6.47 3.40 -5.94
N GLU A 27 -6.87 3.53 -4.68
CA GLU A 27 -7.07 4.80 -3.97
C GLU A 27 -5.75 5.44 -3.48
N GLY A 28 -4.61 4.78 -3.65
CA GLY A 28 -3.30 5.26 -3.18
C GLY A 28 -3.08 5.10 -1.66
N ARG A 29 -3.97 4.38 -0.97
CA ARG A 29 -3.92 4.08 0.47
C ARG A 29 -3.03 2.86 0.70
N LEU A 30 -1.73 3.02 0.43
CA LEU A 30 -0.79 1.91 0.30
C LEU A 30 -0.63 1.11 1.60
N GLU A 31 -0.58 1.76 2.76
CA GLU A 31 -0.49 1.11 4.07
C GLU A 31 -1.70 0.21 4.33
N GLU A 32 -2.91 0.75 4.12
CA GLU A 32 -4.15 0.01 4.33
C GLU A 32 -4.28 -1.16 3.35
N ALA A 33 -3.83 -0.96 2.10
CA ALA A 33 -3.74 -2.04 1.12
C ALA A 33 -2.79 -3.14 1.60
N VAL A 34 -1.60 -2.81 2.10
CA VAL A 34 -0.64 -3.80 2.63
C VAL A 34 -1.23 -4.60 3.78
N GLU A 35 -1.82 -3.95 4.78
CA GLU A 35 -2.38 -4.67 5.93
C GLU A 35 -3.57 -5.54 5.53
N THR A 36 -4.44 -5.04 4.66
CA THR A 36 -5.58 -5.79 4.14
C THR A 36 -5.13 -7.01 3.30
N TYR A 37 -4.07 -6.87 2.50
CA TYR A 37 -3.47 -7.99 1.77
C TYR A 37 -2.86 -9.03 2.71
N LYS A 38 -2.17 -8.62 3.78
CA LYS A 38 -1.64 -9.57 4.78
C LYS A 38 -2.74 -10.39 5.45
N THR A 39 -3.87 -9.74 5.80
CA THR A 39 -5.05 -10.46 6.33
C THR A 39 -5.56 -11.49 5.32
N SER A 40 -5.70 -11.12 4.05
CA SER A 40 -6.10 -12.04 2.97
C SER A 40 -5.14 -13.23 2.85
N ALA A 41 -3.83 -12.99 2.86
CA ALA A 41 -2.81 -14.04 2.76
C ALA A 41 -2.87 -15.02 3.94
N SER A 42 -2.95 -14.51 5.18
CA SER A 42 -3.07 -15.34 6.39
C SER A 42 -4.32 -16.24 6.34
N MET A 43 -5.46 -15.70 5.89
CA MET A 43 -6.69 -16.50 5.75
C MET A 43 -6.59 -17.57 4.67
N LEU A 44 -5.91 -17.29 3.56
CA LEU A 44 -5.65 -18.27 2.50
C LEU A 44 -4.74 -19.40 3.01
N GLU A 45 -3.70 -19.07 3.79
CA GLU A 45 -2.84 -20.06 4.43
C GLU A 45 -3.62 -20.97 5.39
N GLU A 46 -4.50 -20.39 6.24
CA GLU A 46 -5.40 -21.17 7.11
C GLU A 46 -6.40 -22.05 6.35
N ALA A 47 -6.78 -21.65 5.14
CA ALA A 47 -7.64 -22.43 4.26
C ALA A 47 -6.88 -23.52 3.46
N GLY A 48 -5.55 -23.57 3.56
CA GLY A 48 -4.70 -24.50 2.80
C GLY A 48 -4.45 -24.06 1.35
N GLU A 49 -4.72 -22.80 1.02
CA GLU A 49 -4.62 -22.22 -0.32
C GLU A 49 -3.27 -21.49 -0.49
N SER A 50 -2.15 -22.20 -0.28
CA SER A 50 -0.80 -21.61 -0.24
C SER A 50 -0.38 -20.92 -1.53
N GLU A 51 -0.81 -21.41 -2.69
CA GLU A 51 -0.53 -20.76 -3.98
C GLU A 51 -1.21 -19.38 -4.08
N LEU A 52 -2.47 -19.29 -3.63
CA LEU A 52 -3.18 -18.01 -3.60
C LEU A 52 -2.55 -17.05 -2.60
N ALA A 53 -2.15 -17.54 -1.41
CA ALA A 53 -1.43 -16.73 -0.44
C ALA A 53 -0.12 -16.17 -1.02
N MET A 54 0.62 -16.98 -1.78
CA MET A 54 1.85 -16.53 -2.44
C MET A 54 1.58 -15.38 -3.43
N PHE A 55 0.51 -15.44 -4.23
CA PHE A 55 0.13 -14.34 -5.12
C PHE A 55 -0.19 -13.05 -4.36
N VAL A 56 -0.85 -13.16 -3.20
CA VAL A 56 -1.14 -12.00 -2.35
C VAL A 56 0.14 -11.42 -1.76
N TRP A 57 1.07 -12.26 -1.29
CA TRP A 57 2.38 -11.81 -0.81
C TRP A 57 3.21 -11.12 -1.90
N GLN A 58 3.13 -11.58 -3.15
CA GLN A 58 3.76 -10.90 -4.28
C GLN A 58 3.18 -9.50 -4.50
N ALA A 59 1.86 -9.32 -4.33
CA ALA A 59 1.23 -8.00 -4.40
C ALA A 59 1.76 -7.06 -3.30
N VAL A 60 1.89 -7.56 -2.06
CA VAL A 60 2.49 -6.81 -0.94
C VAL A 60 3.93 -6.40 -1.24
N SER A 61 4.74 -7.33 -1.75
CA SER A 61 6.14 -7.07 -2.10
C SER A 61 6.25 -5.97 -3.16
N LYS A 62 5.48 -6.09 -4.25
CA LYS A 62 5.42 -5.08 -5.32
C LYS A 62 5.05 -3.70 -4.78
N LEU A 63 4.07 -3.64 -3.88
CA LEU A 63 3.59 -2.40 -3.29
C LEU A 63 4.67 -1.72 -2.43
N ARG A 64 5.37 -2.49 -1.60
CA ARG A 64 6.49 -2.00 -0.77
C ARG A 64 7.68 -1.54 -1.62
N THR A 65 8.02 -2.26 -2.69
CA THR A 65 9.06 -1.83 -3.63
C THR A 65 8.70 -0.50 -4.28
N LYS A 66 7.46 -0.37 -4.75
CA LYS A 66 6.95 0.87 -5.35
C LYS A 66 7.04 2.04 -4.36
N GLN A 67 6.64 1.81 -3.10
CA GLN A 67 6.77 2.80 -2.03
C GLN A 67 8.24 3.22 -1.78
N GLY A 68 9.16 2.26 -1.69
CA GLY A 68 10.58 2.57 -1.50
C GLY A 68 11.18 3.37 -2.66
N GLN A 69 10.80 3.05 -3.90
CA GLN A 69 11.22 3.81 -5.09
C GLN A 69 10.74 5.26 -5.06
N TYR A 70 9.53 5.51 -4.56
CA TYR A 70 9.02 6.87 -4.42
C TYR A 70 9.78 7.69 -3.37
N ILE A 71 10.08 7.08 -2.21
CA ILE A 71 10.88 7.73 -1.17
C ILE A 71 12.27 8.08 -1.71
N ALA A 72 12.91 7.14 -2.42
CA ALA A 72 14.21 7.38 -3.04
C ALA A 72 14.14 8.50 -4.10
N ALA A 73 13.08 8.56 -4.90
CA ALA A 73 12.89 9.62 -5.87
C ALA A 73 12.77 11.00 -5.20
N ILE A 74 12.01 11.12 -4.11
CA ILE A 74 11.89 12.36 -3.34
C ILE A 74 13.26 12.81 -2.83
N GLY A 75 14.04 11.93 -2.21
CA GLY A 75 15.36 12.28 -1.70
C GLY A 75 16.31 12.79 -2.79
N ALA A 76 16.33 12.12 -3.94
CA ALA A 76 17.12 12.56 -5.10
C ALA A 76 16.64 13.93 -5.65
N TYR A 77 15.33 14.19 -5.63
CA TYR A 77 14.78 15.49 -6.01
C TYR A 77 15.17 16.60 -5.02
N GLU A 78 15.13 16.34 -3.71
CA GLU A 78 15.54 17.29 -2.67
C GLU A 78 17.03 17.66 -2.80
N GLU A 79 17.90 16.68 -2.97
CA GLU A 79 19.34 16.90 -3.21
C GLU A 79 19.57 17.77 -4.46
N GLY A 80 18.81 17.51 -5.54
CA GLY A 80 18.87 18.33 -6.75
C GLY A 80 18.41 19.78 -6.54
N ILE A 81 17.40 20.02 -5.71
CA ILE A 81 16.88 21.36 -5.37
C ILE A 81 17.92 22.16 -4.56
N GLU A 82 18.60 21.51 -3.60
CA GLU A 82 19.62 22.15 -2.77
C GLU A 82 20.80 22.66 -3.59
N ASN A 83 21.20 21.91 -4.61
CA ASN A 83 22.29 22.27 -5.52
C ASN A 83 21.91 23.34 -6.58
N MET A 84 20.64 23.76 -6.67
CA MET A 84 20.21 24.80 -7.61
C MET A 84 20.33 26.23 -7.04
N PRO A 85 20.67 27.24 -7.88
CA PRO A 85 20.67 28.64 -7.47
C PRO A 85 19.31 29.06 -6.90
N ALA A 86 19.31 29.80 -5.78
CA ALA A 86 18.09 30.20 -5.06
C ALA A 86 17.09 31.03 -5.90
N GLY A 87 17.54 31.67 -6.99
CA GLY A 87 16.70 32.42 -7.93
C GLY A 87 15.99 31.56 -8.99
N SER A 88 16.26 30.26 -9.06
CA SER A 88 15.70 29.37 -10.10
C SER A 88 14.18 29.22 -9.95
N LEU A 89 13.43 29.57 -11.01
CA LEU A 89 11.99 29.35 -11.08
C LEU A 89 11.64 27.86 -10.96
N LYS A 90 12.46 26.98 -11.55
CA LYS A 90 12.29 25.52 -11.45
C LYS A 90 12.34 25.04 -10.00
N ARG A 91 13.30 25.57 -9.22
CA ARG A 91 13.44 25.27 -7.79
C ARG A 91 12.15 25.59 -7.03
N LYS A 92 11.55 26.77 -7.26
CA LYS A 92 10.30 27.20 -6.61
C LYS A 92 9.11 26.30 -6.97
N VAL A 93 8.97 25.91 -8.24
CA VAL A 93 7.89 25.01 -8.68
C VAL A 93 8.04 23.62 -8.05
N LEU A 94 9.24 23.05 -8.08
CA LEU A 94 9.54 21.75 -7.47
C LEU A 94 9.28 21.75 -5.95
N GLN A 95 9.68 22.82 -5.26
CA GLN A 95 9.47 22.97 -3.82
C GLN A 95 7.97 23.10 -3.45
N GLN A 96 7.14 23.63 -4.35
CA GLN A 96 5.68 23.64 -4.16
C GLN A 96 5.06 22.26 -4.33
N ILE A 97 5.55 21.45 -5.28
CA ILE A 97 5.09 20.07 -5.47
C ILE A 97 5.42 19.20 -4.25
N LEU A 98 6.64 19.33 -3.69
CA LEU A 98 7.07 18.59 -2.49
C LEU A 98 6.29 18.96 -1.22
N LYS A 99 5.75 20.19 -1.15
CA LYS A 99 4.93 20.65 -0.02
C LYS A 99 3.50 20.12 -0.07
N LEU A 100 3.07 19.50 -1.16
CA LEU A 100 1.76 18.88 -1.22
C LEU A 100 1.70 17.71 -0.23
N PRO A 101 0.55 17.50 0.44
CA PRO A 101 0.38 16.36 1.32
C PRO A 101 0.56 15.07 0.51
N GLY A 102 1.12 14.05 1.15
CA GLY A 102 1.33 12.74 0.53
C GLY A 102 0.07 12.23 -0.19
N SER A 103 -1.14 12.50 0.33
CA SER A 103 -2.41 12.10 -0.27
C SER A 103 -2.63 12.61 -1.69
N MET A 104 -2.17 13.83 -1.97
CA MET A 104 -2.26 14.42 -3.31
C MET A 104 -1.11 13.98 -4.23
N LEU A 105 -0.01 13.50 -3.67
CA LEU A 105 1.10 12.87 -4.38
C LEU A 105 0.89 11.35 -4.58
N GLY A 106 -0.24 10.79 -4.13
CA GLY A 106 -0.50 9.33 -4.15
C GLY A 106 0.31 8.55 -3.10
N MET A 107 0.66 9.21 -1.99
CA MET A 107 1.55 8.78 -0.91
C MET A 107 0.92 8.85 0.50
N ALA A 108 -0.38 9.14 0.69
CA ALA A 108 -0.92 9.18 2.06
C ALA A 108 -1.35 7.81 2.59
N GLY A 109 -0.69 7.43 3.67
CA GLY A 109 -1.23 6.64 4.76
C GLY A 109 -0.69 7.15 6.10
N SER A 110 -0.91 8.42 6.43
CA SER A 110 -0.79 8.92 7.82
C SER A 110 -2.18 9.34 8.31
N GLY A 111 -2.97 8.35 8.71
CA GLY A 111 -4.27 8.52 9.34
C GLY A 111 -4.42 7.42 10.37
N SER A 112 -4.03 7.75 11.60
CA SER A 112 -4.25 7.00 12.83
C SER A 112 -5.56 6.20 12.81
N GLU A 113 -5.46 4.91 13.13
CA GLU A 113 -6.57 4.13 13.71
C GLU A 113 -7.17 4.95 14.87
N PRO A 114 -8.48 5.23 14.88
CA PRO A 114 -9.14 5.38 16.16
C PRO A 114 -9.19 3.97 16.77
N ASP A 115 -8.52 3.80 17.91
CA ASP A 115 -8.63 2.64 18.78
C ASP A 115 -10.06 2.08 18.75
N THR A 116 -10.21 0.87 18.22
CA THR A 116 -11.38 0.05 18.52
C THR A 116 -11.09 -0.70 19.81
N ASP A 117 -11.66 -0.26 20.94
CA ASP A 117 -12.28 -1.19 21.87
C ASP A 117 -13.14 -0.48 22.93
N LYS A 118 -14.39 -0.97 23.01
CA LYS A 118 -15.40 -0.93 24.09
C LYS A 118 -15.44 0.21 25.11
#